data_AF-A0A3D6DSN9-F1
#
_entry.id   AF-A0A3D6DSN9-F1
#
_cell.length_a   1.000
_cell.length_b   1.000
_cell.length_c   1.000
_cell.angle_alpha   90.00
_cell.angle_beta   90.00
_cell.angle_gamma   90.00
#
_symmetry.space_group_name_H-M   'P 1'
#
loop_
_entity.id
_entity.type
_entity.pdbx_description
1 polymer ?
#
loop_
_entity_poly.entity_id
_entity_poly.type
_entity_poly.pdbx_seq_one_letter_code
_entity_poly.pdbx_strand_id
1 'polypeptide(L)'
;MELVAVSIGLALAVLSVSWIWRASARASIIESLERSMVSNQTRQDNLESEIEDLRNQVHELREGHIANRALLQEWIAYARRLGSMFREATGQEPPPEPAEHIKPVSPGSISRLVKTIEARFSFDEMNNLAFELGIDGAVSGDTAATRAVSLVNVARRRGLLVRLIELCRSERPDGGF
;
A
#
# COMPACT_ATOMS: atom_id res chain seq x y z
N MET A 1 61.24 51.20 -5.84
CA MET A 1 60.93 50.27 -4.73
C MET A 1 59.44 50.21 -4.38
N GLU A 2 58.64 51.26 -4.65
CA GLU A 2 57.22 51.28 -4.26
C GLU A 2 56.31 50.29 -5.01
N LEU A 3 56.56 50.03 -6.31
CA LEU A 3 55.76 49.07 -7.10
C LEU A 3 55.84 47.62 -6.57
N VAL A 4 56.96 47.25 -5.94
CA VAL A 4 57.15 45.91 -5.36
C VAL A 4 56.42 45.80 -4.01
N ALA A 5 56.31 46.88 -3.25
CA ALA A 5 55.58 46.88 -1.99
C ALA A 5 54.06 46.75 -2.21
N VAL A 6 53.53 47.42 -3.23
CA VAL A 6 52.10 47.35 -3.59
C VAL A 6 51.71 45.94 -4.06
N SER A 7 52.55 45.27 -4.86
CA SER A 7 52.25 43.91 -5.34
C SER A 7 52.29 42.86 -4.22
N ILE A 8 53.21 42.99 -3.27
CA ILE A 8 53.28 42.11 -2.09
C ILE A 8 52.06 42.31 -1.18
N GLY A 9 51.64 43.56 -0.95
CA GLY A 9 50.44 43.85 -0.16
C GLY A 9 49.16 43.27 -0.79
N LEU A 10 49.05 43.35 -2.12
CA LEU A 10 47.90 42.81 -2.86
C LEU A 10 47.91 41.28 -2.86
N ALA A 11 49.06 40.64 -2.96
CA ALA A 11 49.19 39.18 -2.84
C ALA A 11 48.81 38.66 -1.45
N LEU A 12 49.23 39.34 -0.39
CA LEU A 12 48.83 39.01 0.99
C LEU A 12 47.32 39.19 1.22
N ALA A 13 46.74 40.25 0.66
CA ALA A 13 45.29 40.47 0.72
C ALA A 13 44.52 39.33 0.03
N VAL A 14 44.91 38.94 -1.18
CA VAL A 14 44.27 37.84 -1.91
C VAL A 14 44.41 36.50 -1.17
N LEU A 15 45.59 36.23 -0.59
CA LEU A 15 45.81 35.04 0.22
C LEU A 15 44.94 35.01 1.48
N SER A 16 44.79 36.15 2.16
CA SER A 16 43.93 36.24 3.35
C SER A 16 42.45 36.02 3.03
N VAL A 17 41.95 36.60 1.93
CA VAL A 17 40.57 36.43 1.47
C VAL A 17 40.32 34.98 1.04
N SER A 18 41.28 34.36 0.33
CA SER A 18 41.19 32.95 -0.05
C SER A 18 41.17 32.01 1.16
N TRP A 19 41.95 32.30 2.20
CA TRP A 19 41.96 31.54 3.45
C TRP A 19 40.62 31.65 4.19
N ILE A 20 40.05 32.86 4.28
CA ILE A 20 38.75 33.10 4.91
C ILE A 20 37.64 32.36 4.16
N TRP A 21 37.65 32.40 2.82
CA TRP A 21 36.70 31.65 2.00
C TRP A 21 36.83 30.14 2.14
N ARG A 22 38.06 29.63 2.23
CA ARG A 22 38.32 28.19 2.38
C ARG A 22 37.92 27.69 3.76
N ALA A 23 38.11 28.49 4.80
CA ALA A 23 37.69 28.16 6.16
C ALA A 23 36.16 28.19 6.29
N SER A 24 35.50 29.21 5.73
CA SER A 24 34.04 29.34 5.79
C SER A 24 33.33 28.26 4.97
N ALA A 25 33.82 27.94 3.77
CA ALA A 25 33.26 26.88 2.93
C ALA A 25 33.39 25.49 3.56
N ARG A 26 34.49 25.21 4.28
CA ARG A 26 34.64 23.94 5.00
C ARG A 26 33.66 23.81 6.15
N ALA A 27 33.46 24.89 6.91
CA ALA A 27 32.50 24.90 8.02
C ALA A 27 31.06 24.67 7.51
N SER A 28 30.64 25.37 6.46
CA SER A 28 29.28 25.22 5.92
C SER A 28 29.02 23.85 5.27
N ILE A 29 30.03 23.27 4.61
CA ILE A 29 29.92 21.91 4.05
C ILE A 29 29.77 20.88 5.17
N ILE A 30 30.61 20.94 6.20
CA ILE A 30 30.54 20.00 7.34
C ILE A 30 29.19 20.12 8.04
N GLU A 31 28.70 21.33 8.26
CA GLU A 31 27.41 21.55 8.91
C GLU A 31 26.24 21.04 8.06
N SER A 32 26.29 21.22 6.73
CA SER A 32 25.28 20.65 5.83
C SER A 32 25.32 19.12 5.78
N LEU A 33 26.53 18.54 5.84
CA LEU A 33 26.74 17.10 5.86
C LEU A 33 26.21 16.50 7.17
N GLU A 34 26.48 17.14 8.30
CA GLU A 34 25.99 16.73 9.61
C GLU A 34 24.45 16.80 9.68
N ARG A 35 23.84 17.91 9.24
CA ARG A 35 22.38 18.02 9.17
C ARG A 35 21.75 16.97 8.26
N SER A 36 22.36 16.69 7.12
CA SER A 36 21.86 15.66 6.19
C SER A 36 22.06 14.23 6.73
N MET A 37 23.13 13.96 7.48
CA MET A 37 23.31 12.68 8.16
C MET A 37 22.26 12.48 9.24
N VAL A 38 22.04 13.48 10.09
CA VAL A 38 21.02 13.43 11.15
C VAL A 38 19.62 13.22 10.56
N SER A 39 19.26 13.94 9.49
CA SER A 39 17.95 13.78 8.86
C SER A 39 17.79 12.43 8.16
N ASN A 40 18.84 11.92 7.50
CA ASN A 40 18.82 10.60 6.90
C ASN A 40 18.73 9.50 7.96
N GLN A 41 19.44 9.65 9.09
CA GLN A 41 19.41 8.70 10.19
C GLN A 41 18.03 8.67 10.85
N THR A 42 17.44 9.83 11.10
CA THR A 42 16.05 9.93 11.59
C THR A 42 15.08 9.24 10.62
N ARG A 43 15.28 9.39 9.30
CA ARG A 43 14.47 8.71 8.29
C ARG A 43 14.67 7.20 8.31
N GLN A 44 15.91 6.73 8.50
CA GLN A 44 16.21 5.30 8.62
C GLN A 44 15.54 4.71 9.87
N ASP A 45 15.67 5.37 11.02
CA ASP A 45 15.04 4.93 12.28
C ASP A 45 13.51 4.84 12.15
N ASN A 46 12.89 5.83 11.49
CA ASN A 46 11.44 5.79 11.23
C ASN A 46 11.04 4.62 10.32
N LEU A 47 11.81 4.36 9.25
CA LEU A 47 11.55 3.24 8.35
C LEU A 47 11.75 1.89 9.05
N GLU A 48 12.77 1.77 9.90
CA GLU A 48 13.00 0.56 10.70
C GLU A 48 11.84 0.32 11.67
N SER A 49 11.36 1.37 12.34
CA SER A 49 10.18 1.29 13.20
C SER A 49 8.93 0.86 12.42
N GLU A 50 8.72 1.39 11.21
CA GLU A 50 7.57 1.02 10.37
C GLU A 50 7.66 -0.43 9.89
N ILE A 51 8.85 -0.89 9.49
CA ILE A 51 9.08 -2.29 9.09
C ILE A 51 8.78 -3.23 10.26
N GLU A 52 9.19 -2.86 11.48
CA GLU A 52 8.97 -3.70 12.65
C GLU A 52 7.47 -3.75 13.04
N ASP A 53 6.77 -2.62 12.98
CA ASP A 53 5.31 -2.58 13.19
C ASP A 53 4.58 -3.46 12.16
N LEU A 54 4.92 -3.33 10.88
CA LEU A 54 4.32 -4.15 9.81
C LEU A 54 4.62 -5.65 10.01
N ARG A 55 5.83 -6.01 10.47
CA ARG A 55 6.16 -7.41 10.78
C ARG A 55 5.30 -7.95 11.91
N ASN A 56 5.07 -7.16 12.97
CA ASN A 56 4.20 -7.53 14.07
C ASN A 56 2.75 -7.73 13.61
N GLN A 57 2.22 -6.82 12.79
CA GLN A 57 0.89 -6.96 12.21
C GLN A 57 0.76 -8.22 11.35
N VAL A 58 1.75 -8.52 10.50
CA VAL A 58 1.76 -9.74 9.68
C VAL A 58 1.79 -10.99 10.57
N HIS A 59 2.55 -10.95 11.67
CA HIS A 59 2.63 -12.05 12.60
C HIS A 59 1.27 -12.31 13.27
N GLU A 60 0.65 -11.27 13.83
CA GLU A 60 -0.66 -11.34 14.47
C GLU A 60 -1.74 -11.83 13.50
N LEU A 61 -1.78 -11.28 12.28
CA LEU A 61 -2.69 -11.74 11.23
C LEU A 61 -2.49 -13.21 10.90
N ARG A 62 -1.24 -13.68 10.84
CA ARG A 62 -0.92 -15.08 10.55
C ARG A 62 -1.38 -16.00 11.67
N GLU A 63 -1.17 -15.60 12.92
CA GLU A 63 -1.65 -16.35 14.08
C GLU A 63 -3.19 -16.44 14.10
N GLY A 64 -3.88 -15.32 13.85
CA GLY A 64 -5.33 -15.29 13.71
C GLY A 64 -5.83 -16.21 12.58
N HIS A 65 -5.14 -16.25 11.43
CA HIS A 65 -5.47 -17.16 10.34
C HIS A 65 -5.28 -18.64 10.71
N ILE A 66 -4.23 -18.97 11.46
CA ILE A 66 -3.98 -20.34 11.93
C ILE A 66 -5.10 -20.77 12.90
N ALA A 67 -5.44 -19.92 13.87
CA ALA A 67 -6.49 -20.18 14.83
C ALA A 67 -7.86 -20.36 14.14
N ASN A 68 -8.19 -19.49 13.20
CA ASN A 68 -9.45 -19.57 12.45
C ASN A 68 -9.51 -20.86 11.60
N ARG A 69 -8.40 -21.25 10.97
CA ARG A 69 -8.33 -22.53 10.24
C ARG A 69 -8.52 -23.74 11.15
N ALA A 70 -7.96 -23.73 12.35
CA ALA A 70 -8.16 -24.81 13.31
C ALA A 70 -9.64 -24.92 13.72
N LEU A 71 -10.27 -23.78 14.05
CA LEU A 71 -11.70 -23.73 14.37
C LEU A 71 -12.57 -24.24 13.22
N LEU A 72 -12.29 -23.84 11.97
CA LEU A 72 -13.01 -24.35 10.80
C LEU A 72 -12.83 -25.87 10.64
N GLN A 73 -11.63 -26.40 10.88
CA GLN A 73 -11.40 -27.85 10.83
C GLN A 73 -12.21 -28.60 11.88
N GLU A 74 -12.32 -28.07 13.10
CA GLU A 74 -13.16 -28.64 14.15
C GLU A 74 -14.63 -28.62 13.77
N TRP A 75 -15.13 -27.51 13.23
CA TRP A 75 -16.51 -27.40 12.74
C TRP A 75 -16.80 -28.38 11.61
N ILE A 76 -15.88 -28.54 10.65
CA ILE A 76 -16.02 -29.51 9.56
C ILE A 76 -16.06 -30.94 10.11
N ALA A 77 -15.19 -31.27 11.07
CA ALA A 77 -15.18 -32.59 11.69
C ALA A 77 -16.49 -32.86 12.46
N TYR A 78 -16.99 -31.87 13.18
CA TYR A 78 -18.28 -31.92 13.86
C TYR A 78 -19.44 -32.12 12.87
N ALA A 79 -19.50 -31.33 11.80
CA ALA A 79 -20.54 -31.44 10.77
C ALA A 79 -20.54 -32.81 10.09
N ARG A 80 -19.35 -33.37 9.77
CA ARG A 80 -19.23 -34.71 9.21
C ARG A 80 -19.77 -35.78 10.16
N ARG A 81 -19.44 -35.68 11.45
CA ARG A 81 -19.93 -36.62 12.47
C ARG A 81 -21.44 -36.51 12.66
N LEU A 82 -21.98 -35.30 12.62
CA LEU A 82 -23.43 -35.08 12.67
C LEU A 82 -24.11 -35.66 11.42
N GLY A 83 -23.50 -35.47 10.24
CA GLY A 83 -23.97 -36.06 8.99
C GLY A 83 -23.97 -37.59 8.98
N SER A 84 -22.97 -38.23 9.60
CA SER A 84 -22.95 -39.70 9.73
C SER A 84 -24.05 -40.20 10.67
N MET A 85 -24.23 -39.57 11.83
CA MET A 85 -25.32 -39.90 12.76
C MET A 85 -26.71 -39.70 12.12
N PHE A 86 -26.88 -38.62 11.36
CA PHE A 86 -28.13 -38.34 10.65
C PHE A 86 -28.42 -39.41 9.59
N ARG A 87 -27.40 -39.81 8.82
CA ARG A 87 -27.49 -40.88 7.82
C ARG A 87 -27.84 -42.22 8.46
N GLU A 88 -27.21 -42.57 9.58
CA GLU A 88 -27.54 -43.80 10.32
C GLU A 88 -28.99 -43.80 10.82
N ALA A 89 -29.51 -42.64 11.24
CA ALA A 89 -30.86 -42.53 11.78
C ALA A 89 -31.97 -42.47 10.71
N THR A 90 -31.73 -41.85 9.56
CA THR A 90 -32.77 -41.59 8.53
C THR A 90 -32.53 -42.32 7.22
N GLY A 91 -31.35 -42.91 6.99
CA GLY A 91 -30.96 -43.52 5.71
C GLY A 91 -30.76 -42.52 4.56
N GLN A 92 -30.90 -41.22 4.85
CA GLN A 92 -30.83 -40.16 3.85
C GLN A 92 -29.47 -39.46 3.92
N GLU A 93 -28.85 -39.22 2.76
CA GLU A 93 -27.58 -38.51 2.70
C GLU A 93 -27.81 -37.04 3.06
N PRO A 94 -27.05 -36.45 4.01
CA PRO A 94 -27.18 -35.04 4.32
C PRO A 94 -26.98 -34.20 3.05
N PRO A 95 -27.81 -33.17 2.82
CA PRO A 95 -27.72 -32.34 1.62
C PRO A 95 -26.30 -31.78 1.51
N PRO A 96 -25.71 -31.78 0.29
CA PRO A 96 -24.35 -31.31 0.09
C PRO A 96 -24.22 -29.86 0.60
N GLU A 97 -23.10 -29.55 1.26
CA GLU A 97 -22.79 -28.19 1.70
C GLU A 97 -23.10 -27.22 0.55
N PRO A 98 -23.87 -26.14 0.79
CA PRO A 98 -24.08 -25.11 -0.22
C PRO A 98 -22.72 -24.69 -0.73
N ALA A 99 -22.42 -25.02 -1.99
CA ALA A 99 -21.17 -24.64 -2.60
C ALA A 99 -21.24 -23.13 -2.88
N GLU A 100 -21.09 -22.30 -1.84
CA GLU A 100 -20.67 -20.93 -2.02
C GLU A 100 -19.32 -21.02 -2.71
N HIS A 101 -19.35 -20.89 -4.03
CA HIS A 101 -18.17 -20.80 -4.86
C HIS A 101 -17.51 -19.47 -4.49
N ILE A 102 -16.67 -19.49 -3.45
CA ILE A 102 -15.69 -18.43 -3.24
C ILE A 102 -14.74 -18.53 -4.43
N LYS A 103 -15.08 -17.88 -5.54
CA LYS A 103 -14.19 -17.77 -6.69
C LYS A 103 -12.95 -17.04 -6.20
N PRO A 104 -11.77 -17.68 -6.13
CA PRO A 104 -10.55 -16.95 -5.83
C PRO A 104 -10.41 -15.86 -6.89
N VAL A 105 -10.22 -14.62 -6.44
CA VAL A 105 -10.04 -13.45 -7.32
C VAL A 105 -8.70 -13.64 -8.06
N SER A 106 -8.74 -14.36 -9.17
CA SER A 106 -7.57 -14.62 -10.03
C SER A 106 -7.08 -13.32 -10.67
N PRO A 107 -5.79 -13.15 -10.99
CA PRO A 107 -5.29 -11.96 -11.69
C PRO A 107 -6.09 -11.59 -12.95
N GLY A 108 -6.60 -12.58 -13.69
CA GLY A 108 -7.47 -12.34 -14.85
C GLY A 108 -8.83 -11.72 -14.51
N SER A 109 -9.35 -11.95 -13.30
CA SER A 109 -10.58 -11.31 -12.80
C SER A 109 -10.38 -9.83 -12.48
N ILE A 110 -9.16 -9.43 -12.08
CA ILE A 110 -8.82 -8.04 -11.80
C ILE A 110 -8.77 -7.22 -13.09
N SER A 111 -8.11 -7.73 -14.13
CA SER A 111 -8.09 -7.05 -15.44
C SER A 111 -9.48 -6.94 -16.06
N ARG A 112 -10.34 -7.94 -15.84
CA ARG A 112 -11.76 -7.86 -16.23
C ARG A 112 -12.49 -6.78 -15.44
N LEU A 113 -12.31 -6.74 -14.11
CA LEU A 113 -12.92 -5.73 -13.23
C LEU A 113 -12.53 -4.31 -13.65
N VAL A 114 -11.24 -4.05 -13.90
CA VAL A 114 -10.75 -2.75 -14.38
C VAL A 114 -11.46 -2.34 -15.67
N LYS A 115 -11.50 -3.24 -16.67
CA LYS A 115 -12.18 -2.96 -17.96
C LYS A 115 -13.67 -2.71 -17.78
N THR A 116 -14.34 -3.46 -16.90
CA THR A 116 -15.75 -3.26 -16.63
C THR A 116 -16.00 -1.92 -15.92
N ILE A 117 -15.14 -1.52 -14.98
CA ILE A 117 -15.24 -0.21 -14.32
C ILE A 117 -15.01 0.91 -15.34
N GLU A 118 -13.93 0.85 -16.11
CA GLU A 118 -13.59 1.84 -17.14
C GLU A 118 -14.72 2.04 -18.16
N ALA A 119 -15.38 0.95 -18.56
CA ALA A 119 -16.46 1.00 -19.56
C ALA A 119 -17.81 1.48 -18.98
N ARG A 120 -18.01 1.43 -17.67
CA ARG A 120 -19.33 1.66 -17.04
C ARG A 120 -19.38 2.89 -16.14
N PHE A 121 -18.23 3.38 -15.69
CA PHE A 121 -18.12 4.53 -14.80
C PHE A 121 -17.32 5.64 -15.47
N SER A 122 -17.86 6.85 -15.42
CA SER A 122 -17.17 8.08 -15.77
C SER A 122 -16.08 8.41 -14.76
N PHE A 123 -15.23 9.37 -15.11
CA PHE A 123 -14.14 9.81 -14.25
C PHE A 123 -14.63 10.32 -12.88
N ASP A 124 -15.71 11.10 -12.87
CA ASP A 124 -16.29 11.65 -11.64
C ASP A 124 -16.94 10.57 -10.78
N GLU A 125 -17.65 9.62 -11.40
CA GLU A 125 -18.21 8.48 -10.67
C GLU A 125 -17.09 7.61 -10.05
N MET A 126 -15.95 7.42 -10.73
CA MET A 126 -14.81 6.74 -10.14
C MET A 126 -14.19 7.50 -8.95
N ASN A 127 -14.22 8.83 -8.97
CA ASN A 127 -13.80 9.64 -7.81
C ASN A 127 -14.78 9.51 -6.64
N ASN A 128 -16.09 9.45 -6.92
CA ASN A 128 -17.10 9.18 -5.89
C ASN A 128 -16.92 7.79 -5.27
N LEU A 129 -16.67 6.76 -6.09
CA LEU A 129 -16.34 5.43 -5.59
C LEU A 129 -15.07 5.45 -4.71
N ALA A 130 -14.04 6.19 -5.11
CA ALA A 130 -12.82 6.35 -4.33
C ALA A 130 -13.09 7.06 -2.99
N PHE A 131 -13.96 8.07 -3.01
CA PHE A 131 -14.38 8.81 -1.82
C PHE A 131 -15.18 7.93 -0.86
N GLU A 132 -16.17 7.19 -1.35
CA GLU A 132 -16.96 6.26 -0.52
C GLU A 132 -16.12 5.14 0.11
N LEU A 133 -15.04 4.74 -0.57
CA LEU A 133 -14.07 3.78 -0.07
C LEU A 133 -13.00 4.40 0.86
N GLY A 134 -12.97 5.72 1.02
CA GLY A 134 -11.96 6.43 1.81
C GLY A 134 -10.54 6.30 1.23
N ILE A 135 -10.42 6.19 -0.09
CA ILE A 135 -9.15 6.01 -0.81
C ILE A 135 -8.85 7.10 -1.84
N ASP A 136 -9.69 8.14 -1.91
CA ASP A 136 -9.59 9.30 -2.82
C ASP A 136 -8.16 9.90 -2.87
N GLY A 137 -7.51 10.09 -1.73
CA GLY A 137 -6.14 10.63 -1.66
C GLY A 137 -5.04 9.68 -2.16
N ALA A 138 -5.34 8.40 -2.36
CA ALA A 138 -4.38 7.39 -2.81
C ALA A 138 -4.57 6.97 -4.27
N VAL A 139 -5.72 7.31 -4.87
CA VAL A 139 -6.00 7.01 -6.28
C VAL A 139 -5.40 8.10 -7.18
N SER A 140 -4.73 7.68 -8.23
CA SER A 140 -4.02 8.53 -9.20
C SER A 140 -4.45 8.24 -10.64
N GLY A 141 -4.22 9.20 -11.55
CA GLY A 141 -4.43 9.02 -13.00
C GLY A 141 -5.34 10.08 -13.62
N ASP A 142 -4.87 10.73 -14.68
CA ASP A 142 -5.58 11.87 -15.29
C ASP A 142 -6.61 11.45 -16.35
N THR A 143 -6.74 10.14 -16.59
CA THR A 143 -7.67 9.56 -17.56
C THR A 143 -8.53 8.49 -16.92
N ALA A 144 -9.72 8.24 -17.46
CA ALA A 144 -10.64 7.20 -16.95
C ALA A 144 -9.96 5.82 -16.84
N ALA A 145 -9.18 5.43 -17.86
CA ALA A 145 -8.45 4.16 -17.86
C ALA A 145 -7.42 4.06 -16.73
N THR A 146 -6.57 5.08 -16.57
CA THR A 146 -5.53 5.10 -15.53
C THR A 146 -6.13 5.19 -14.14
N ARG A 147 -7.24 5.93 -14.00
CA ARG A 147 -8.02 6.06 -12.78
C ARG A 147 -8.65 4.73 -12.36
N ALA A 148 -9.27 3.99 -13.28
CA ALA A 148 -9.84 2.66 -13.02
C ALA A 148 -8.78 1.66 -12.55
N VAL A 149 -7.62 1.63 -13.20
CA VAL A 149 -6.48 0.78 -12.81
C VAL A 149 -6.01 1.13 -11.39
N SER A 150 -5.85 2.43 -11.10
CA SER A 150 -5.38 2.91 -9.80
C SER A 150 -6.38 2.59 -8.69
N LEU A 151 -7.68 2.83 -8.93
CA LEU A 151 -8.76 2.52 -8.00
C LEU A 151 -8.77 1.05 -7.59
N VAL A 152 -8.76 0.13 -8.57
CA VAL A 152 -8.79 -1.31 -8.29
C VAL A 152 -7.52 -1.77 -7.59
N ASN A 153 -6.35 -1.25 -7.97
CA ASN A 153 -5.08 -1.61 -7.34
C ASN A 153 -4.98 -1.12 -5.89
N VAL A 154 -5.43 0.10 -5.61
CA VAL A 154 -5.47 0.66 -4.25
C VAL A 154 -6.47 -0.11 -3.40
N ALA A 155 -7.68 -0.37 -3.92
CA ALA A 155 -8.68 -1.18 -3.24
C ALA A 155 -8.17 -2.59 -2.93
N ARG A 156 -7.42 -3.22 -3.86
CA ARG A 156 -6.78 -4.52 -3.63
C ARG A 156 -5.75 -4.46 -2.50
N ARG A 157 -4.84 -3.48 -2.53
CA ARG A 157 -3.78 -3.34 -1.52
C ARG A 157 -4.34 -3.09 -0.13
N ARG A 158 -5.49 -2.42 -0.03
CA ARG A 158 -6.18 -2.13 1.23
C ARG A 158 -7.22 -3.18 1.64
N GLY A 159 -7.36 -4.28 0.90
CA GLY A 159 -8.36 -5.33 1.20
C GLY A 159 -9.82 -4.93 0.96
N LEU A 160 -10.07 -3.82 0.28
CA LEU A 160 -11.40 -3.25 0.03
C LEU A 160 -12.03 -3.72 -1.29
N LEU A 161 -11.46 -4.73 -1.94
CA LEU A 161 -11.87 -5.15 -3.28
C LEU A 161 -13.30 -5.71 -3.32
N VAL A 162 -13.72 -6.44 -2.28
CA VAL A 162 -15.11 -6.91 -2.12
C VAL A 162 -16.05 -5.72 -1.97
N ARG A 163 -15.69 -4.75 -1.13
CA ARG A 163 -16.50 -3.55 -0.91
C ARG A 163 -16.65 -2.70 -2.18
N LEU A 164 -15.59 -2.57 -2.97
CA LEU A 164 -15.64 -1.90 -4.28
C LEU A 164 -16.63 -2.62 -5.22
N ILE A 165 -16.59 -3.95 -5.29
CA ILE A 165 -17.52 -4.73 -6.12
C ILE A 165 -18.96 -4.55 -5.64
N GLU A 166 -19.20 -4.55 -4.34
CA GLU A 166 -20.53 -4.29 -3.77
C GLU A 166 -21.07 -2.91 -4.17
N LEU A 167 -20.25 -1.87 -4.06
CA LEU A 167 -20.61 -0.50 -4.47
C LEU A 167 -20.91 -0.44 -5.98
N CYS A 168 -20.08 -1.07 -6.81
CA CYS A 168 -20.33 -1.14 -8.24
C CYS A 168 -21.64 -1.89 -8.57
N ARG A 169 -21.96 -2.97 -7.84
CA ARG A 169 -23.23 -3.70 -7.99
C ARG A 169 -24.43 -2.89 -7.52
N SER A 170 -24.31 -2.11 -6.45
CA SER A 170 -25.42 -1.26 -5.98
C SER A 170 -25.74 -0.14 -6.96
N GLU A 171 -24.72 0.47 -7.56
CA GLU A 171 -24.93 1.54 -8.56
C GLU A 171 -25.36 1.00 -9.93
N ARG A 172 -24.91 -0.20 -10.30
CA ARG A 172 -25.21 -0.85 -11.58
C ARG A 172 -25.50 -2.36 -11.36
N PRO A 173 -26.75 -2.71 -11.03
CA PRO A 173 -27.14 -4.12 -10.79
C PRO A 173 -26.86 -5.04 -11.97
N ASP A 174 -27.01 -4.52 -13.21
CA ASP A 174 -26.80 -5.25 -14.46
C ASP A 174 -25.39 -5.05 -15.06
N GLY A 175 -24.44 -4.50 -14.27
CA GLY A 175 -23.10 -4.11 -14.74
C GLY A 175 -22.14 -5.28 -15.01
N GLY A 176 -22.48 -6.50 -14.57
CA GLY A 176 -21.65 -7.70 -14.73
C GLY A 176 -20.47 -7.78 -13.75
N PHE A 177 -20.62 -7.18 -12.57
CA PHE A 177 -19.68 -7.18 -11.44
C PHE A 177 -19.90 -8.36 -10.49
#